data_AF-S3XL94-F1
#
_entry.id   AF-S3XL94-F1
#
_cell.length_a   1.000
_cell.length_b   1.000
_cell.length_c   1.000
_cell.angle_alpha   90.00
_cell.angle_beta   90.00
_cell.angle_gamma   90.00
#
_symmetry.space_group_name_H-M   'P 1'
#
loop_
_entity.id
_entity.type
_entity.pdbx_description
1 polymer ?
#
loop_
_entity_poly.entity_id
_entity_poly.type
_entity_poly.pdbx_seq_one_letter_code
_entity_poly.pdbx_strand_id
1 'polypeptide(L)'
;MVAFTPSVWKAEGDKLNTAADEFYRGAHKVIIAERFTPESKSPIEAAMAAGDKRCYDQWHHLIANGFEALTDIASRMIGTGSDYEATEADATAAAERFW
;
A
#
# COMPACT_ATOMS: atom_id res chain seq x y z
N MET A 1 10.78 6.55 27.77
CA MET A 1 9.56 6.97 27.05
C MET A 1 10.03 7.47 25.69
N VAL A 2 9.57 6.87 24.58
CA VAL A 2 9.90 7.40 23.24
C VAL A 2 8.97 8.58 23.00
N ALA A 3 9.52 9.77 22.79
CA ALA A 3 8.72 10.95 22.49
C ALA A 3 8.12 10.81 21.08
N PHE A 4 6.81 11.01 20.95
CA PHE A 4 6.16 11.06 19.64
C PHE A 4 6.64 12.32 18.91
N THR A 5 7.12 12.16 17.68
CA THR A 5 7.59 13.27 16.85
C THR A 5 6.78 13.30 15.55
N PRO A 6 5.82 14.24 15.40
CA PRO A 6 4.92 14.29 14.24
C PRO A 6 5.63 14.30 12.88
N SER A 7 6.70 15.09 12.76
CA SER A 7 7.48 15.23 11.53
C SER A 7 8.14 13.92 11.11
N VAL A 8 8.59 13.10 12.07
CA VAL A 8 9.16 11.78 11.81
C VAL A 8 8.08 10.84 11.28
N TRP A 9 6.89 10.83 11.89
CA TRP A 9 5.78 9.98 11.43
C TRP A 9 5.33 10.31 10.00
N LYS A 10 5.21 11.61 9.68
CA LYS A 10 4.91 12.05 8.31
C LYS A 10 5.99 11.61 7.33
N ALA A 11 7.27 11.85 7.66
CA ALA A 11 8.39 11.50 6.80
C ALA A 11 8.52 9.99 6.57
N GLU A 12 8.29 9.15 7.58
CA GLU A 12 8.29 7.69 7.41
C GLU A 12 7.07 7.22 6.61
N GLY A 13 5.90 7.86 6.76
CA GLY A 13 4.74 7.59 5.92
C GLY A 13 5.00 7.90 4.43
N ASP A 14 5.67 9.02 4.13
CA ASP A 14 6.07 9.37 2.76
C ASP A 14 7.05 8.35 2.15
N LYS A 15 8.00 7.85 2.96
CA LYS A 15 8.89 6.76 2.55
C LYS A 15 8.12 5.48 2.25
N LEU A 16 7.13 5.12 3.06
CA LEU A 16 6.27 3.96 2.79
C LEU A 16 5.47 4.13 1.50
N ASN A 17 4.94 5.32 1.21
CA ASN A 17 4.27 5.60 -0.08
C ASN A 17 5.22 5.39 -1.26
N THR A 18 6.47 5.85 -1.13
CA THR A 18 7.50 5.62 -2.15
C THR A 18 7.78 4.13 -2.33
N ALA A 19 7.94 3.39 -1.23
CA ALA A 19 8.15 1.94 -1.27
C ALA A 19 6.95 1.19 -1.87
N ALA A 20 5.72 1.66 -1.63
CA ALA A 20 4.51 1.11 -2.24
C ALA A 20 4.51 1.28 -3.77
N ASP A 21 4.86 2.48 -4.27
CA ASP A 21 4.97 2.73 -5.72
C ASP A 21 6.09 1.88 -6.34
N GLU A 22 7.26 1.81 -5.70
CA GLU A 22 8.37 0.96 -6.15
C GLU A 22 8.00 -0.52 -6.19
N PHE A 23 7.29 -1.02 -5.17
CA PHE A 23 6.76 -2.38 -5.13
C PHE A 23 5.81 -2.65 -6.30
N TYR A 24 4.84 -1.76 -6.52
CA TYR A 24 3.85 -1.90 -7.60
C TYR A 24 4.51 -1.86 -8.98
N ARG A 25 5.46 -0.95 -9.19
CA ARG A 25 6.26 -0.87 -10.43
C ARG A 25 7.16 -2.08 -10.63
N GLY A 26 7.78 -2.58 -9.57
CA GLY A 26 8.60 -3.81 -9.62
C GLY A 26 7.77 -5.03 -10.03
N ALA A 27 6.49 -5.06 -9.65
CA ALA A 27 5.54 -6.09 -10.00
C ALA A 27 4.93 -5.96 -11.40
N HIS A 28 5.33 -4.95 -12.20
CA HIS A 28 4.71 -4.63 -13.49
C HIS A 28 4.56 -5.82 -14.43
N LYS A 29 5.58 -6.69 -14.54
CA LYS A 29 5.54 -7.88 -15.41
C LYS A 29 4.41 -8.84 -15.07
N VAL A 30 4.05 -8.94 -13.80
CA VAL A 30 2.94 -9.78 -13.34
C VAL A 30 1.62 -9.08 -13.64
N ILE A 31 1.53 -7.78 -13.35
CA ILE A 31 0.33 -6.96 -13.57
C ILE A 31 -0.11 -6.95 -15.05
N ILE A 32 0.86 -6.90 -15.98
CA ILE A 32 0.56 -6.91 -17.42
C ILE A 32 0.53 -8.32 -18.02
N ALA A 33 0.82 -9.36 -17.23
CA ALA A 33 0.74 -10.71 -17.75
C ALA A 33 -0.71 -10.97 -18.20
N GLU A 34 -0.85 -11.70 -19.30
CA GLU A 34 -2.13 -12.19 -19.76
C GLU A 34 -2.30 -13.64 -19.33
N ARG A 35 -3.55 -14.04 -19.06
CA ARG A 35 -3.86 -15.44 -18.81
C ARG A 35 -3.63 -16.26 -20.06
N PHE A 36 -3.17 -17.50 -19.87
CA PHE A 36 -3.12 -18.47 -20.95
C PHE A 36 -4.53 -18.70 -21.51
N THR A 37 -4.68 -18.47 -22.82
CA THR A 37 -5.93 -18.66 -23.54
C THR A 37 -5.80 -19.89 -24.42
N PRO A 38 -6.60 -20.96 -24.19
CA PRO A 38 -6.62 -22.12 -25.08
C PRO A 38 -7.00 -21.73 -26.51
N GLU A 39 -6.30 -22.29 -27.49
CA GLU A 39 -6.59 -22.12 -28.92
C GLU A 39 -7.45 -23.27 -29.45
N SER A 40 -7.55 -24.37 -28.70
CA SER A 40 -8.29 -25.56 -29.07
C SER A 40 -9.10 -26.15 -27.90
N LYS A 41 -9.86 -27.22 -28.19
CA LYS A 41 -10.57 -28.02 -27.16
C LYS A 41 -9.69 -29.14 -26.58
N SER A 42 -8.37 -29.03 -26.72
CA SER A 42 -7.43 -30.03 -26.18
C SER A 42 -7.53 -30.13 -24.66
N PRO A 43 -7.65 -31.34 -24.08
CA PRO A 43 -7.59 -31.53 -22.63
C PRO A 43 -6.28 -31.03 -21.99
N ILE A 44 -5.18 -31.00 -22.76
CA ILE A 44 -3.88 -30.49 -22.27
C ILE A 44 -3.94 -28.97 -22.12
N GLU A 45 -4.46 -28.26 -23.11
CA GLU A 45 -4.62 -26.80 -23.04
C GLU A 45 -5.61 -26.40 -21.92
N ALA A 46 -6.67 -27.18 -21.73
CA ALA A 46 -7.59 -26.96 -20.61
C ALA A 46 -6.90 -27.11 -19.24
N ALA A 47 -6.04 -28.12 -19.09
CA ALA A 47 -5.25 -28.30 -17.86
C ALA A 47 -4.24 -27.16 -17.65
N MET A 48 -3.59 -26.69 -18.73
CA MET A 48 -2.68 -25.54 -18.68
C MET A 48 -3.41 -24.26 -18.25
N ALA A 49 -4.56 -23.94 -18.86
CA ALA A 49 -5.36 -22.77 -18.48
C ALA A 49 -5.83 -22.83 -17.02
N ALA A 50 -6.21 -24.01 -16.54
CA ALA A 50 -6.59 -24.20 -15.14
C ALA A 50 -5.41 -24.00 -14.18
N GLY A 51 -4.22 -24.47 -14.55
CA GLY A 51 -2.99 -24.24 -13.79
C GLY A 51 -2.58 -22.77 -13.78
N ASP A 52 -2.55 -22.14 -14.95
CA ASP A 52 -2.25 -20.72 -15.12
C ASP A 52 -3.20 -19.85 -14.29
N LYS A 53 -4.51 -20.06 -14.38
CA LYS A 53 -5.52 -19.32 -13.60
C LYS A 53 -5.23 -19.33 -12.10
N ARG A 54 -4.83 -20.50 -11.54
CA ARG A 54 -4.53 -20.62 -10.10
C ARG A 54 -3.35 -19.76 -9.68
N CYS A 55 -2.33 -19.65 -10.53
CA CYS A 55 -1.17 -18.80 -10.28
C CYS A 55 -1.50 -17.33 -10.55
N TYR A 56 -2.09 -17.04 -11.70
CA TYR A 56 -2.40 -15.71 -12.18
C TYR A 56 -3.21 -14.90 -11.16
N ASP A 57 -4.34 -15.45 -10.70
CA ASP A 57 -5.25 -14.73 -9.79
C ASP A 57 -4.59 -14.47 -8.45
N GLN A 58 -3.90 -15.46 -7.90
CA GLN A 58 -3.23 -15.34 -6.60
C GLN A 58 -2.14 -14.27 -6.62
N TRP A 59 -1.33 -14.22 -7.68
CA TRP A 59 -0.28 -13.22 -7.80
C TRP A 59 -0.84 -11.81 -7.96
N HIS A 60 -1.89 -11.63 -8.77
CA HIS A 60 -2.54 -10.33 -8.93
C HIS A 60 -3.16 -9.83 -7.62
N HIS A 61 -3.86 -10.71 -6.89
CA HIS A 61 -4.41 -10.38 -5.58
C HIS A 61 -3.32 -10.05 -4.56
N LEU A 62 -2.22 -10.80 -4.54
CA LEU A 62 -1.11 -10.55 -3.62
C LEU A 62 -0.46 -9.18 -3.86
N ILE A 63 -0.26 -8.81 -5.12
CA ILE A 63 0.30 -7.50 -5.49
C ILE A 63 -0.67 -6.37 -5.12
N ALA A 64 -1.95 -6.51 -5.45
CA ALA A 64 -2.97 -5.51 -5.10
C ALA A 64 -3.06 -5.31 -3.59
N ASN A 65 -3.17 -6.39 -2.83
CA ASN A 65 -3.27 -6.35 -1.37
C ASN A 65 -2.00 -5.79 -0.73
N GLY A 66 -0.82 -6.13 -1.26
CA GLY A 66 0.45 -5.58 -0.77
C GLY A 66 0.55 -4.07 -0.96
N PHE A 67 0.15 -3.58 -2.14
CA PHE A 67 0.12 -2.14 -2.42
C PHE A 67 -0.89 -1.40 -1.55
N GLU A 68 -2.11 -1.94 -1.41
CA GLU A 68 -3.16 -1.36 -0.57
C GLU A 68 -2.73 -1.31 0.91
N ALA A 69 -2.13 -2.38 1.43
CA ALA A 69 -1.68 -2.42 2.82
C ALA A 69 -0.59 -1.38 3.11
N LEU A 70 0.37 -1.21 2.20
CA LEU A 70 1.45 -0.23 2.37
C LEU A 70 0.91 1.21 2.32
N THR A 71 -0.01 1.50 1.40
CA THR A 71 -0.62 2.83 1.26
C THR A 71 -1.58 3.17 2.41
N ASP A 72 -2.34 2.20 2.93
CA ASP A 72 -3.18 2.38 4.13
C ASP A 72 -2.33 2.71 5.36
N ILE A 73 -1.23 1.97 5.60
CA ILE A 73 -0.31 2.27 6.70
C ILE A 73 0.31 3.65 6.53
N ALA A 74 0.81 3.98 5.35
CA ALA A 74 1.39 5.29 5.05
C ALA A 74 0.41 6.44 5.33
N SER A 75 -0.83 6.29 4.86
CA SER A 75 -1.90 7.28 5.08
C SER A 75 -2.17 7.49 6.57
N ARG A 76 -2.27 6.40 7.35
CA ARG A 76 -2.47 6.48 8.81
C ARG A 76 -1.30 7.16 9.52
N MET A 77 -0.07 6.90 9.09
CA MET A 77 1.12 7.53 9.68
C MET A 77 1.11 9.05 9.47
N ILE A 78 0.83 9.49 8.25
CA ILE A 78 0.74 10.91 7.88
C ILE A 78 -0.44 11.59 8.59
N GLY A 79 -1.60 10.93 8.63
CA GLY A 79 -2.79 11.42 9.33
C GLY A 79 -2.53 11.61 10.81
N THR A 80 -2.00 10.58 11.49
CA THR A 80 -1.66 10.64 12.92
C THR A 80 -0.67 11.77 13.22
N GLY A 81 0.36 11.94 12.39
CA GLY A 81 1.29 13.06 12.54
C GLY A 81 0.61 14.42 12.36
N SER A 82 -0.35 14.53 11.44
CA SER A 82 -1.08 15.79 11.19
C SER A 82 -2.03 16.14 12.32
N ASP A 83 -2.79 15.16 12.81
CA ASP A 83 -3.76 15.34 13.90
C ASP A 83 -3.07 15.70 15.22
N TYR A 84 -1.92 15.10 15.51
CA TYR A 84 -1.14 15.42 16.70
C TYR A 84 -0.62 16.86 16.65
N GLU A 85 -0.06 17.29 15.51
CA GLU A 85 0.45 18.65 15.34
C GLU A 85 -0.66 19.70 15.47
N ALA A 86 -1.85 19.42 14.94
CA ALA A 86 -3.03 20.29 15.11
C ALA A 86 -3.46 20.38 16.58
N THR A 87 -3.46 19.25 17.30
CA THR A 87 -3.86 19.21 18.71
C THR A 87 -2.89 20.00 19.60
N GLU A 88 -1.58 19.89 19.36
CA GLU A 88 -0.56 20.68 20.09
C GLU A 88 -0.67 22.19 19.80
N ALA A 89 -0.96 22.55 18.54
CA ALA A 89 -1.19 23.94 18.15
C ALA A 89 -2.42 24.52 18.86
N ASP A 90 -3.53 23.77 18.90
CA ASP A 90 -4.75 24.16 19.61
C ASP A 90 -4.53 24.28 21.12
N ALA A 91 -3.79 23.33 21.72
CA ALA A 91 -3.44 23.36 23.14
C ALA A 91 -2.55 24.56 23.49
N THR A 92 -1.57 24.88 22.63
CA THR A 92 -0.72 26.07 22.77
C THR A 92 -1.58 27.33 22.68
N ALA A 93 -2.38 27.49 21.63
CA ALA A 93 -3.25 28.65 21.44
C ALA A 93 -4.28 28.80 22.58
N ALA A 94 -4.77 27.70 23.16
CA ALA A 94 -5.62 27.72 24.34
C ALA A 94 -4.86 28.18 25.58
N ALA A 95 -3.65 27.68 25.81
CA ALA A 95 -2.80 28.13 26.92
C ALA A 95 -2.49 29.63 26.83
N GLU A 96 -2.23 30.13 25.62
CA GLU A 96 -2.00 31.56 25.30
C GLU A 96 -3.17 32.50 25.60
N ARG A 97 -4.38 31.97 25.81
CA ARG A 97 -5.56 32.79 26.17
C ARG A 97 -5.74 32.97 27.67
N PHE A 98 -5.04 32.21 28.50
CA PHE A 98 -5.20 32.21 29.96
C PHE A 98 -4.00 32.83 30.70
N TRP A 99 -3.05 33.41 29.97
CA TRP A 99 -1.98 34.30 30.46
C TRP A 99 -2.03 35.65 29.76
#